data_AF-A0AAN4R5F4-F1
#
_entry.id   AF-A0AAN4R5F4-F1
#
_cell.length_a   1.000
_cell.length_b   1.000
_cell.length_c   1.000
_cell.angle_alpha   90.00
_cell.angle_beta   90.00
_cell.angle_gamma   90.00
#
_symmetry.space_group_name_H-M   'P 1'
#
loop_
_entity.id
_entity.type
_entity.pdbx_description
1 polymer ?
#
loop_
_entity_poly.entity_id
_entity_poly.type
_entity_poly.pdbx_seq_one_letter_code
_entity_poly.pdbx_strand_id
1 'polypeptide(L)'
;MLSLNYTGATAQVRGVHGIESSAVVRIDRLDLGSGATTDHAFVLTESMAPRTPKGLPPIVGLLGAELLMASDLVIDMPHHAMYMLDMRRCPYITPYWQGTVHKIPIERDWDDNKVRLTFTIDGSKPIPAIFDTGSSHVLLPYSLAHEKLGITRRDLKKDPSSTDSMAVGDDTVTSYHQQFDHLDMADFRISNAWVTIDDADNIDHALFGARFLHQTRIWLTTKDVMYVQHVSEMKDAPPIPITPVAGVTPVTK
;
A
#
# COMPACT_ATOMS: atom_id res chain seq x y z
N MET A 1 9.92 3.58 -27.73
CA MET A 1 8.44 3.51 -27.71
C MET A 1 8.09 2.20 -27.03
N LEU A 2 7.37 2.23 -25.90
CA LEU A 2 6.77 1.00 -25.38
C LEU A 2 5.63 0.60 -26.33
N SER A 3 5.79 -0.48 -27.08
CA SER A 3 4.72 -1.14 -27.83
C SER A 3 3.89 -1.97 -26.85
N LEU A 4 2.63 -1.60 -26.64
CA LEU A 4 1.64 -2.44 -26.00
C LEU A 4 1.01 -3.33 -27.07
N ASN A 5 1.38 -4.60 -27.08
CA ASN A 5 0.90 -5.58 -28.05
C ASN A 5 -0.29 -6.34 -27.46
N TYR A 6 -1.48 -6.11 -27.99
CA TYR A 6 -2.67 -6.87 -27.59
C TYR A 6 -2.50 -8.35 -27.95
N THR A 7 -2.69 -9.21 -26.96
CA THR A 7 -2.53 -10.67 -27.15
C THR A 7 -3.80 -11.34 -27.66
N GLY A 8 -4.95 -10.66 -27.58
CA GLY A 8 -6.28 -11.26 -27.79
C GLY A 8 -6.78 -12.09 -26.61
N ALA A 9 -5.97 -12.28 -25.56
CA ALA A 9 -6.38 -12.94 -24.33
C ALA A 9 -7.02 -11.95 -23.34
N THR A 10 -7.88 -12.48 -22.48
CA THR A 10 -8.47 -11.77 -21.34
C THR A 10 -8.13 -12.49 -20.04
N ALA A 11 -8.09 -11.75 -18.94
CA ALA A 11 -7.90 -12.26 -17.60
C ALA A 11 -9.00 -11.70 -16.68
N GLN A 12 -9.40 -12.49 -15.69
CA GLN A 12 -10.24 -12.00 -14.60
C GLN A 12 -9.33 -11.42 -13.52
N VAL A 13 -9.54 -10.17 -13.15
CA VAL A 13 -8.79 -9.50 -12.09
C VAL A 13 -9.72 -9.26 -10.92
N ARG A 14 -9.30 -9.67 -9.73
CA ARG A 14 -10.03 -9.39 -8.50
C ARG A 14 -9.35 -8.23 -7.76
N GLY A 15 -10.15 -7.28 -7.30
CA GLY A 15 -9.73 -6.21 -6.41
C GLY A 15 -10.77 -5.92 -5.34
N VAL A 16 -10.62 -4.76 -4.70
CA VAL A 16 -11.48 -4.30 -3.61
C VAL A 16 -12.93 -4.11 -4.09
N HIS A 17 -13.13 -3.71 -5.34
CA HIS A 17 -14.45 -3.52 -5.96
C HIS A 17 -14.92 -4.77 -6.71
N GLY A 18 -14.43 -5.96 -6.34
CA GLY A 18 -14.93 -7.22 -6.90
C GLY A 18 -14.07 -7.73 -8.04
N ILE A 19 -14.68 -8.17 -9.13
CA ILE A 19 -14.00 -8.80 -10.26
C ILE A 19 -14.28 -8.02 -11.54
N GLU A 20 -13.27 -7.82 -12.36
CA GLU A 20 -13.39 -7.29 -13.72
C GLU A 20 -12.74 -8.22 -14.75
N SER A 21 -13.22 -8.17 -15.99
CA SER A 21 -12.61 -8.87 -17.12
C SER A 21 -11.75 -7.90 -17.92
N SER A 22 -10.46 -8.17 -17.99
CA SER A 22 -9.48 -7.21 -18.49
C SER A 22 -8.60 -7.79 -19.59
N ALA A 23 -8.24 -6.96 -20.56
CA ALA A 23 -7.42 -7.38 -21.69
C ALA A 23 -5.97 -7.63 -21.25
N VAL A 24 -5.36 -8.69 -21.78
CA VAL A 24 -3.93 -8.98 -21.57
C VAL A 24 -3.13 -8.40 -22.72
N VAL A 25 -2.16 -7.56 -22.37
CA VAL A 25 -1.19 -6.97 -23.32
C VAL A 25 0.21 -7.44 -22.98
N ARG A 26 1.08 -7.46 -23.97
CA ARG A 26 2.52 -7.68 -23.77
C ARG A 26 3.30 -6.42 -24.07
N ILE A 27 4.33 -6.18 -23.29
CA ILE A 27 5.39 -5.23 -23.64
C ILE A 27 6.68 -5.98 -23.89
N ASP A 28 7.38 -5.56 -24.93
CA ASP A 28 8.63 -6.20 -25.34
C ASP A 28 9.74 -5.94 -24.34
N ARG A 29 9.72 -4.77 -23.68
CA ARG A 29 10.74 -4.32 -22.73
C ARG A 29 10.16 -3.42 -21.65
N LEU A 30 10.56 -3.68 -20.41
CA LEU A 30 10.33 -2.83 -19.24
C LEU A 30 11.67 -2.40 -18.67
N ASP A 31 11.88 -1.09 -18.57
CA ASP A 31 13.05 -0.50 -17.93
C ASP A 31 12.64 0.13 -16.59
N LEU A 32 13.27 -0.28 -15.49
CA LEU A 32 13.05 0.24 -14.14
C LEU A 32 14.41 0.59 -13.51
N GLY A 33 14.72 1.89 -13.45
CA GLY A 33 16.03 2.35 -13.02
C GLY A 33 17.13 1.82 -13.95
N SER A 34 18.13 1.13 -13.40
CA SER A 34 19.18 0.44 -14.17
C SER A 34 18.79 -0.98 -14.60
N GLY A 35 17.63 -1.48 -14.15
CA GLY A 35 17.12 -2.80 -14.49
C GLY A 35 16.38 -2.76 -15.83
N ALA A 36 16.57 -3.82 -16.62
CA ALA A 36 15.89 -4.00 -17.88
C ALA A 36 15.46 -5.45 -18.03
N THR A 37 14.17 -5.64 -18.30
CA THR A 37 13.59 -6.96 -18.50
C THR A 37 12.72 -6.96 -19.75
N THR A 38 12.51 -8.13 -20.33
CA THR A 38 11.82 -8.27 -21.62
C THR A 38 10.64 -9.21 -21.49
N ASP A 39 9.66 -9.02 -22.37
CA ASP A 39 8.56 -9.94 -22.58
C ASP A 39 7.63 -10.11 -21.36
N HIS A 40 7.06 -9.00 -20.91
CA HIS A 40 6.14 -8.96 -19.78
C HIS A 40 4.69 -8.83 -20.21
N ALA A 41 3.81 -9.61 -19.57
CA ALA A 41 2.38 -9.46 -19.71
C ALA A 41 1.83 -8.49 -18.65
N PHE A 42 0.90 -7.63 -19.07
CA PHE A 42 0.15 -6.72 -18.23
C PHE A 42 -1.34 -6.94 -18.46
N VAL A 43 -2.13 -6.59 -17.45
CA VAL A 43 -3.57 -6.53 -17.57
C VAL A 43 -4.01 -5.07 -17.60
N LEU A 44 -4.84 -4.70 -18.59
CA LEU A 44 -5.36 -3.35 -18.73
C LEU A 44 -6.66 -3.19 -17.94
N THR A 45 -6.64 -2.37 -16.90
CA THR A 45 -7.83 -2.00 -16.12
C THR A 45 -8.35 -0.62 -16.54
N GLU A 46 -9.66 -0.50 -16.68
CA GLU A 46 -10.35 0.79 -16.90
C GLU A 46 -10.83 1.40 -15.57
N SER A 47 -11.00 0.58 -14.54
CA SER A 47 -11.52 0.95 -13.21
C SER A 47 -10.59 1.88 -12.43
N MET A 48 -9.31 1.94 -12.83
CA MET A 48 -8.32 2.85 -12.26
C MET A 48 -7.93 4.02 -13.18
N ALA A 49 -8.67 4.29 -14.26
CA ALA A 49 -8.35 5.35 -15.21
C ALA A 49 -8.22 6.72 -14.48
N PRO A 50 -7.00 7.30 -14.38
CA PRO A 50 -6.76 8.37 -13.43
C PRO A 50 -7.43 9.67 -13.87
N ARG A 51 -8.12 10.32 -12.93
CA ARG A 51 -8.07 11.78 -12.87
C ARG A 51 -6.71 12.14 -12.27
N THR A 52 -5.64 12.14 -13.08
CA THR A 52 -4.31 12.54 -12.61
C THR A 52 -4.43 13.92 -11.94
N PRO A 53 -4.11 14.06 -10.65
CA PRO A 53 -4.14 15.36 -9.99
C PRO A 53 -3.27 16.35 -10.78
N LYS A 54 -3.76 17.58 -10.97
CA LYS A 54 -3.02 18.60 -11.72
C LYS A 54 -1.61 18.76 -11.14
N GLY A 55 -0.58 18.55 -11.96
CA GLY A 55 0.82 18.73 -11.58
C GLY A 55 1.60 17.44 -11.26
N LEU A 56 0.95 16.27 -11.23
CA LEU A 56 1.64 14.98 -11.14
C LEU A 56 1.76 14.30 -12.52
N PRO A 57 2.82 13.51 -12.76
CA PRO A 57 2.87 12.65 -13.94
C PRO A 57 1.68 11.66 -13.90
N PRO A 58 1.16 11.24 -15.07
CA PRO A 58 0.08 10.26 -15.11
C PRO A 58 0.51 8.97 -14.42
N ILE A 59 -0.43 8.34 -13.71
CA ILE A 59 -0.24 6.97 -13.24
C ILE A 59 -0.16 6.10 -14.50
N VAL A 60 1.02 5.54 -14.77
CA VAL A 60 1.29 4.75 -15.98
C VAL A 60 0.99 3.27 -15.82
N GLY A 61 0.73 2.81 -14.59
CA GLY A 61 0.38 1.43 -14.26
C GLY A 61 0.64 1.11 -12.79
N LEU A 62 0.10 -0.02 -12.32
CA LEU A 62 0.41 -0.60 -11.03
C LEU A 62 1.41 -1.75 -11.23
N LEU A 63 2.49 -1.73 -10.44
CA LEU A 63 3.49 -2.78 -10.40
C LEU A 63 3.26 -3.60 -9.14
N GLY A 64 3.01 -4.89 -9.30
CA GLY A 64 2.59 -5.77 -8.22
C GLY A 64 3.76 -6.32 -7.41
N ALA A 65 3.44 -7.27 -6.53
CA ALA A 65 4.43 -7.84 -5.62
C ALA A 65 5.50 -8.66 -6.34
N GLU A 66 5.29 -9.07 -7.59
CA GLU A 66 6.32 -9.70 -8.41
C GLU A 66 7.60 -8.85 -8.49
N LEU A 67 7.47 -7.53 -8.44
CA LEU A 67 8.61 -6.61 -8.34
C LEU A 67 9.03 -6.37 -6.89
N LEU A 68 8.08 -6.28 -5.95
CA LEU A 68 8.38 -6.10 -4.50
C LEU A 68 9.12 -7.30 -3.88
N MET A 69 8.94 -8.50 -4.45
CA MET A 69 9.48 -9.75 -3.94
C MET A 69 10.78 -10.16 -4.64
N ALA A 70 11.05 -9.67 -5.84
CA ALA A 70 12.22 -10.05 -6.64
C ALA A 70 13.56 -9.57 -6.07
N SER A 71 13.55 -8.52 -5.26
CA SER A 71 14.73 -7.91 -4.66
C SER A 71 14.44 -7.35 -3.27
N ASP A 72 15.49 -6.95 -2.58
CA ASP A 72 15.34 -6.11 -1.40
C ASP A 72 14.88 -4.71 -1.88
N LEU A 73 13.83 -4.18 -1.28
CA LEU A 73 13.26 -2.88 -1.67
C LEU A 73 13.38 -1.90 -0.52
N VAL A 74 14.01 -0.75 -0.79
CA VAL A 74 14.01 0.41 0.11
C VAL A 74 13.07 1.45 -0.45
N ILE A 75 12.10 1.88 0.34
CA ILE A 75 11.23 3.02 0.04
C ILE A 75 11.50 4.07 1.12
N ASP A 76 12.09 5.19 0.73
CA ASP A 76 12.39 6.33 1.60
C ASP A 76 11.60 7.54 1.13
N MET A 77 10.32 7.60 1.52
CA MET A 77 9.44 8.68 1.07
C MET A 77 9.84 10.05 1.63
N PRO A 78 10.30 10.21 2.89
CA PRO A 78 10.80 11.50 3.36
C PRO A 78 11.90 12.08 2.46
N HIS A 79 12.77 11.23 1.92
CA HIS A 79 13.82 11.63 0.97
C HIS A 79 13.43 11.49 -0.51
N HIS A 80 12.18 11.13 -0.81
CA HIS A 80 11.67 10.88 -2.16
C HIS A 80 12.52 9.89 -2.98
N ALA A 81 12.98 8.82 -2.33
CA ALA A 81 13.86 7.85 -2.95
C ALA A 81 13.32 6.43 -2.86
N MET A 82 13.62 5.62 -3.88
CA MET A 82 13.32 4.20 -3.91
C MET A 82 14.52 3.46 -4.51
N TYR A 83 14.90 2.34 -3.90
CA TYR A 83 16.04 1.54 -4.31
C TYR A 83 15.69 0.06 -4.36
N MET A 84 16.05 -0.60 -5.46
CA MET A 84 16.04 -2.06 -5.57
C MET A 84 17.47 -2.56 -5.36
N LEU A 85 17.65 -3.47 -4.41
CA LEU A 85 18.96 -3.95 -3.97
C LEU A 85 19.05 -5.48 -4.16
N ASP A 86 20.17 -5.95 -4.69
CA ASP A 86 20.49 -7.39 -4.67
C ASP A 86 21.34 -7.72 -3.44
N MET A 87 20.68 -8.07 -2.34
CA MET A 87 21.32 -8.33 -1.05
C MET A 87 21.54 -9.82 -0.78
N ARG A 88 21.26 -10.71 -1.75
CA ARG A 88 21.34 -12.17 -1.58
C ARG A 88 22.74 -12.66 -1.19
N ARG A 89 23.78 -11.92 -1.59
CA ARG A 89 25.19 -12.23 -1.28
C ARG A 89 25.73 -11.48 -0.07
N CYS A 90 24.92 -10.66 0.59
CA CYS A 90 25.32 -9.89 1.76
C CYS A 90 25.03 -10.67 3.06
N PRO A 91 26.04 -10.91 3.91
CA PRO A 91 25.86 -11.70 5.14
C PRO A 91 24.97 -10.99 6.18
N TYR A 92 25.02 -9.66 6.21
CA TYR A 92 24.26 -8.83 7.14
C TYR A 92 23.36 -7.88 6.35
N ILE A 93 22.06 -8.07 6.52
CA ILE A 93 21.02 -7.23 5.91
C ILE A 93 20.36 -6.43 7.02
N THR A 94 21.01 -5.33 7.40
CA THR A 94 20.47 -4.36 8.36
C THR A 94 20.76 -2.97 7.83
N PRO A 95 19.77 -2.05 7.87
CA PRO A 95 19.99 -0.67 7.48
C PRO A 95 21.08 -0.04 8.34
N TYR A 96 21.98 0.70 7.69
CA TYR A 96 22.92 1.61 8.37
C TYR A 96 22.28 2.97 8.71
N TRP A 97 20.94 2.98 8.79
CA TRP A 97 20.16 4.16 9.14
C TRP A 97 20.51 4.64 10.55
N GLN A 98 20.69 5.94 10.67
CA GLN A 98 20.96 6.56 11.96
C GLN A 98 19.66 6.79 12.72
N GLY A 99 19.67 6.50 14.02
CA GLY A 99 18.50 6.66 14.89
C GLY A 99 17.85 5.33 15.27
N THR A 100 16.59 5.38 15.71
CA THR A 100 15.83 4.18 16.10
C THR A 100 15.30 3.47 14.87
N VAL A 101 15.48 2.15 14.78
CA VAL A 101 14.96 1.33 13.69
C VAL A 101 14.17 0.18 14.29
N HIS A 102 12.95 0.01 13.78
CA HIS A 102 12.01 -1.04 14.20
C HIS A 102 12.07 -2.22 13.24
N LYS A 103 11.72 -3.41 13.75
CA LYS A 103 11.72 -4.66 12.97
C LYS A 103 10.34 -5.26 12.97
N ILE A 104 9.73 -5.31 11.80
CA ILE A 104 8.41 -5.90 11.59
C ILE A 104 8.59 -7.22 10.85
N PRO A 105 8.19 -8.36 11.45
CA PRO A 105 8.10 -9.63 10.74
C PRO A 105 7.13 -9.49 9.57
N ILE A 106 7.54 -9.95 8.40
CA ILE A 106 6.70 -10.06 7.22
C ILE A 106 6.75 -11.49 6.71
N GLU A 107 5.83 -11.87 5.86
CA GLU A 107 5.85 -13.16 5.17
C GLU A 107 5.71 -12.92 3.67
N ARG A 108 6.55 -13.57 2.87
CA ARG A 108 6.41 -13.60 1.42
C ARG A 108 5.75 -14.89 1.00
N ASP A 109 4.58 -14.75 0.42
CA ASP A 109 3.90 -15.87 -0.22
C ASP A 109 4.11 -15.77 -1.73
N TRP A 110 4.83 -16.76 -2.26
CA TRP A 110 5.14 -16.86 -3.69
C TRP A 110 4.02 -17.52 -4.49
N ASP A 111 3.05 -18.18 -3.83
CA ASP A 111 1.92 -18.79 -4.51
C ASP A 111 0.89 -17.73 -4.94
N ASP A 112 0.69 -16.70 -4.12
CA ASP A 112 -0.23 -15.59 -4.43
C ASP A 112 0.44 -14.23 -4.65
N ASN A 113 1.78 -14.18 -4.65
CA ASN A 113 2.61 -12.99 -4.79
C ASN A 113 2.15 -11.87 -3.86
N LYS A 114 2.26 -12.07 -2.54
CA LYS A 114 1.98 -10.99 -1.58
C LYS A 114 2.97 -10.95 -0.43
N VAL A 115 3.18 -9.74 0.08
CA VAL A 115 3.89 -9.48 1.33
C VAL A 115 2.88 -9.32 2.44
N ARG A 116 2.80 -10.29 3.34
CA ARG A 116 1.91 -10.32 4.49
C ARG A 116 2.57 -9.65 5.68
N LEU A 117 1.78 -8.93 6.47
CA LEU A 117 2.12 -8.44 7.79
C LEU A 117 0.92 -8.58 8.71
N THR A 118 1.13 -8.35 10.00
CA THR A 118 0.05 -8.36 10.99
C THR A 118 0.13 -7.10 11.84
N PHE A 119 -1.01 -6.51 12.13
CA PHE A 119 -1.12 -5.36 13.02
C PHE A 119 -2.30 -5.50 13.99
N THR A 120 -2.36 -4.63 14.99
CA THR A 120 -3.53 -4.45 15.87
C THR A 120 -3.97 -3.00 15.86
N ILE A 121 -5.26 -2.75 16.06
CA ILE A 121 -5.83 -1.40 16.22
C ILE A 121 -6.35 -1.30 17.65
N ASP A 122 -5.91 -0.30 18.40
CA ASP A 122 -6.38 -0.04 19.78
C ASP A 122 -6.39 -1.28 20.70
N GLY A 123 -5.35 -2.13 20.57
CA GLY A 123 -5.23 -3.37 21.34
C GLY A 123 -6.17 -4.51 20.91
N SER A 124 -6.72 -4.43 19.70
CA SER A 124 -7.58 -5.47 19.11
C SER A 124 -6.89 -6.82 18.96
N LYS A 125 -7.67 -7.82 18.53
CA LYS A 125 -7.10 -9.06 17.98
C LYS A 125 -6.20 -8.74 16.77
N PRO A 126 -5.17 -9.56 16.52
CA PRO A 126 -4.31 -9.41 15.34
C PRO A 126 -5.10 -9.45 14.03
N ILE A 127 -4.75 -8.54 13.13
CA ILE A 127 -5.38 -8.31 11.83
C ILE A 127 -4.37 -8.69 10.75
N PRO A 128 -4.62 -9.74 9.97
CA PRO A 128 -3.77 -10.09 8.84
C PRO A 128 -3.94 -9.04 7.72
N ALA A 129 -2.82 -8.63 7.14
CA ALA A 129 -2.81 -7.61 6.12
C ALA A 129 -1.81 -7.91 5.02
N ILE A 130 -2.07 -7.34 3.85
CA ILE A 130 -1.15 -7.30 2.74
C ILE A 130 -0.54 -5.91 2.68
N PHE A 131 0.79 -5.85 2.62
CA PHE A 131 1.50 -4.61 2.39
C PHE A 131 1.29 -4.18 0.94
N ASP A 132 0.56 -3.08 0.74
CA ASP A 132 0.05 -2.66 -0.56
C ASP A 132 0.32 -1.17 -0.78
N THR A 133 1.39 -0.85 -1.50
CA THR A 133 1.72 0.53 -1.86
C THR A 133 0.75 1.15 -2.87
N GLY A 134 -0.13 0.36 -3.49
CA GLY A 134 -1.20 0.81 -4.38
C GLY A 134 -2.44 1.30 -3.63
N SER A 135 -2.68 0.83 -2.40
CA SER A 135 -3.72 1.37 -1.54
C SER A 135 -3.27 2.68 -0.91
N SER A 136 -4.16 3.69 -0.86
CA SER A 136 -3.83 4.98 -0.23
C SER A 136 -3.80 4.90 1.30
N HIS A 137 -4.68 4.11 1.92
CA HIS A 137 -4.87 4.05 3.37
C HIS A 137 -4.87 2.59 3.85
N VAL A 138 -4.87 2.39 5.17
CA VAL A 138 -5.23 1.08 5.72
C VAL A 138 -6.70 0.82 5.41
N LEU A 139 -7.01 -0.33 4.79
CA LEU A 139 -8.36 -0.72 4.39
C LEU A 139 -8.72 -2.07 5.01
N LEU A 140 -9.91 -2.18 5.59
CA LEU A 140 -10.46 -3.44 6.11
C LEU A 140 -11.77 -3.77 5.37
N PRO A 141 -11.98 -5.03 4.95
CA PRO A 141 -13.31 -5.50 4.61
C PRO A 141 -14.20 -5.55 5.86
N TYR A 142 -15.53 -5.47 5.67
CA TYR A 142 -16.49 -5.38 6.78
C TYR A 142 -16.35 -6.55 7.77
N SER A 143 -16.25 -7.78 7.25
CA SER A 143 -16.13 -8.99 8.05
C SER A 143 -14.94 -8.93 9.02
N LEU A 144 -13.80 -8.41 8.56
CA LEU A 144 -12.60 -8.31 9.37
C LEU A 144 -12.72 -7.21 10.44
N ALA A 145 -13.29 -6.06 10.08
CA ALA A 145 -13.61 -5.00 11.05
C ALA A 145 -14.60 -5.51 12.13
N HIS A 146 -15.60 -6.28 11.72
CA HIS A 146 -16.56 -6.88 12.64
C HIS A 146 -15.90 -7.91 13.57
N GLU A 147 -15.14 -8.85 13.03
CA GLU A 147 -14.54 -9.95 13.79
C GLU A 147 -13.43 -9.48 14.75
N LYS A 148 -12.61 -8.53 14.30
CA LYS A 148 -11.42 -8.08 15.03
C LYS A 148 -11.69 -6.88 15.94
N LEU A 149 -12.59 -5.98 15.55
CA LEU A 149 -12.89 -4.72 16.25
C LEU A 149 -14.29 -4.67 16.86
N GLY A 150 -15.19 -5.60 16.52
CA GLY A 150 -16.57 -5.62 17.01
C GLY A 150 -17.47 -4.55 16.39
N ILE A 151 -17.01 -3.89 15.31
CA ILE A 151 -17.75 -2.84 14.61
C ILE A 151 -18.97 -3.45 13.92
N THR A 152 -20.12 -2.79 14.06
CA THR A 152 -21.36 -3.19 13.37
C THR A 152 -21.68 -2.21 12.24
N ARG A 153 -22.45 -2.63 11.23
CA ARG A 153 -22.94 -1.71 10.17
C ARG A 153 -23.73 -0.52 10.73
N ARG A 154 -24.36 -0.66 11.90
CA ARG A 154 -25.05 0.43 12.59
C ARG A 154 -24.07 1.49 13.10
N ASP A 155 -22.86 1.09 13.48
CA ASP A 155 -21.82 2.01 13.90
C ASP A 155 -21.22 2.72 12.68
N LEU A 156 -20.90 1.97 11.61
CA LEU A 156 -20.39 2.51 10.34
C LEU A 156 -21.26 3.64 9.76
N LYS A 157 -22.58 3.49 9.78
CA LYS A 157 -23.52 4.48 9.22
C LYS A 157 -23.47 5.87 9.89
N LYS A 158 -22.72 6.03 10.99
CA LYS A 158 -22.50 7.32 11.65
C LYS A 158 -21.24 8.02 11.18
N ASP A 159 -20.37 7.31 10.48
CA ASP A 159 -19.07 7.80 10.05
C ASP A 159 -19.15 8.46 8.66
N PRO A 160 -18.18 9.34 8.33
CA PRO A 160 -18.02 9.82 6.97
C PRO A 160 -17.86 8.65 5.99
N SER A 161 -18.59 8.72 4.86
CA SER A 161 -18.56 7.68 3.84
C SER A 161 -18.31 8.25 2.45
N SER A 162 -17.69 7.44 1.59
CA SER A 162 -17.52 7.69 0.16
C SER A 162 -17.98 6.47 -0.65
N THR A 163 -18.36 6.71 -1.90
CA THR A 163 -18.70 5.64 -2.89
C THR A 163 -17.95 5.83 -4.19
N ASP A 164 -17.07 6.84 -4.26
CA ASP A 164 -16.29 7.24 -5.42
C ASP A 164 -14.80 6.89 -5.25
N SER A 165 -14.49 5.93 -4.35
CA SER A 165 -13.16 5.35 -4.26
C SER A 165 -12.82 4.65 -5.58
N MET A 166 -11.55 4.71 -5.98
CA MET A 166 -11.06 4.02 -7.18
C MET A 166 -10.37 2.74 -6.75
N ALA A 167 -10.86 1.60 -7.22
CA ALA A 167 -10.23 0.31 -7.05
C ALA A 167 -10.54 -0.61 -8.24
N VAL A 168 -9.84 -1.73 -8.32
CA VAL A 168 -10.08 -2.76 -9.34
C VAL A 168 -11.38 -3.51 -9.04
N GLY A 169 -12.20 -3.71 -10.07
CA GLY A 169 -13.49 -4.39 -10.02
C GLY A 169 -14.68 -3.47 -10.36
N ASP A 170 -15.81 -4.09 -10.72
CA ASP A 170 -17.01 -3.39 -11.24
C ASP A 170 -18.06 -3.01 -10.17
N ASP A 171 -17.86 -3.41 -8.91
CA ASP A 171 -18.82 -3.16 -7.83
C ASP A 171 -18.75 -1.73 -7.32
N THR A 172 -19.91 -1.14 -7.02
CA THR A 172 -19.97 0.09 -6.22
C THR A 172 -19.93 -0.26 -4.73
N VAL A 173 -18.81 0.04 -4.07
CA VAL A 173 -18.62 -0.22 -2.64
C VAL A 173 -18.73 1.09 -1.85
N THR A 174 -19.45 1.05 -0.73
CA THR A 174 -19.44 2.16 0.24
C THR A 174 -18.28 1.98 1.20
N SER A 175 -17.39 2.97 1.26
CA SER A 175 -16.24 3.01 2.15
C SER A 175 -16.53 3.98 3.30
N TYR A 176 -16.31 3.55 4.54
CA TYR A 176 -16.45 4.37 5.74
C TYR A 176 -15.06 4.73 6.29
N HIS A 177 -14.89 5.95 6.79
CA HIS A 177 -13.59 6.44 7.24
C HIS A 177 -13.60 6.69 8.74
N GLN A 178 -12.72 6.01 9.47
CA GLN A 178 -12.60 6.12 10.91
C GLN A 178 -11.17 6.49 11.32
N GLN A 179 -11.07 7.19 12.45
CA GLN A 179 -9.82 7.47 13.12
C GLN A 179 -9.77 6.64 14.41
N PHE A 180 -8.70 5.89 14.57
CA PHE A 180 -8.38 5.12 15.76
C PHE A 180 -7.23 5.77 16.53
N ASP A 181 -7.10 5.48 17.82
CA ASP A 181 -6.05 6.08 18.64
C ASP A 181 -4.66 5.67 18.14
N HIS A 182 -4.52 4.39 17.83
CA HIS A 182 -3.27 3.84 17.31
C HIS A 182 -3.41 2.50 16.56
N LEU A 183 -2.43 2.27 15.70
CA LEU A 183 -2.15 0.99 15.08
C LEU A 183 -0.75 0.53 15.50
N ASP A 184 -0.61 -0.71 15.93
CA ASP A 184 0.67 -1.32 16.32
C ASP A 184 1.07 -2.44 15.36
N MET A 185 2.34 -2.42 14.94
CA MET A 185 3.01 -3.48 14.19
C MET A 185 4.30 -3.84 14.92
N ALA A 186 4.33 -5.00 15.59
CA ALA A 186 5.41 -5.36 16.48
C ALA A 186 5.68 -4.24 17.52
N ASP A 187 6.86 -3.64 17.53
CA ASP A 187 7.24 -2.52 18.40
C ASP A 187 7.02 -1.12 17.78
N PHE A 188 6.51 -1.07 16.54
CA PHE A 188 6.24 0.17 15.83
C PHE A 188 4.79 0.62 15.98
N ARG A 189 4.59 1.87 16.42
CA ARG A 189 3.26 2.46 16.66
C ARG A 189 2.98 3.63 15.72
N ILE A 190 1.81 3.61 15.10
CA ILE A 190 1.23 4.73 14.35
C ILE A 190 0.10 5.32 15.20
N SER A 191 0.26 6.54 15.69
CA SER A 191 -0.81 7.26 16.39
C SER A 191 -1.78 7.93 15.40
N ASN A 192 -3.02 8.18 15.84
CA ASN A 192 -4.05 8.83 15.02
C ASN A 192 -4.29 8.10 13.69
N ALA A 193 -4.46 6.77 13.77
CA ALA A 193 -4.50 5.91 12.61
C ALA A 193 -5.81 6.09 11.83
N TRP A 194 -5.71 6.49 10.57
CA TRP A 194 -6.84 6.58 9.64
C TRP A 194 -7.04 5.25 8.93
N VAL A 195 -8.23 4.67 9.10
CA VAL A 195 -8.60 3.37 8.57
C VAL A 195 -9.90 3.50 7.78
N THR A 196 -9.90 2.96 6.58
CA THR A 196 -11.11 2.81 5.76
C THR A 196 -11.70 1.44 5.98
N ILE A 197 -13.01 1.36 6.16
CA ILE A 197 -13.76 0.10 6.26
C ILE A 197 -14.74 0.05 5.10
N ASP A 198 -14.58 -0.93 4.23
CA ASP A 198 -15.49 -1.16 3.12
C ASP A 198 -16.69 -1.98 3.58
N ASP A 199 -17.89 -1.56 3.18
CA ASP A 199 -19.14 -2.27 3.50
C ASP A 199 -19.37 -3.52 2.63
N ALA A 200 -18.28 -4.14 2.20
CA ALA A 200 -18.19 -5.29 1.32
C ALA A 200 -17.08 -6.26 1.79
N ASP A 201 -17.13 -7.48 1.27
CA ASP A 201 -16.22 -8.59 1.62
C ASP A 201 -15.60 -9.20 0.35
N ASN A 202 -15.18 -8.34 -0.58
CA ASN A 202 -14.58 -8.73 -1.86
C ASN A 202 -13.13 -9.25 -1.72
N ILE A 203 -12.51 -8.93 -0.58
CA ILE A 203 -11.21 -9.44 -0.11
C ILE A 203 -11.36 -9.94 1.33
N ASP A 204 -10.47 -10.83 1.76
CA ASP A 204 -10.49 -11.50 3.06
C ASP A 204 -9.37 -11.04 4.02
N HIS A 205 -8.60 -10.03 3.61
CA HIS A 205 -7.46 -9.46 4.33
C HIS A 205 -7.53 -7.94 4.33
N ALA A 206 -6.82 -7.31 5.28
CA ALA A 206 -6.63 -5.86 5.24
C ALA A 206 -5.59 -5.48 4.17
N LEU A 207 -5.71 -4.27 3.62
CA LEU A 207 -4.64 -3.65 2.83
C LEU A 207 -3.92 -2.62 3.69
N PHE A 208 -2.59 -2.67 3.71
CA PHE A 208 -1.76 -1.74 4.46
C PHE A 208 -1.12 -0.72 3.51
N GLY A 209 -1.79 0.42 3.40
CA GLY A 209 -1.57 1.41 2.34
C GLY A 209 -0.37 2.35 2.49
N ALA A 210 -0.11 3.08 1.41
CA ALA A 210 1.00 4.00 1.23
C ALA A 210 1.00 5.23 2.14
N ARG A 211 -0.12 5.60 2.79
CA ARG A 211 -0.12 6.77 3.69
C ARG A 211 0.90 6.64 4.82
N PHE A 212 1.09 5.42 5.34
CA PHE A 212 2.13 5.12 6.32
C PHE A 212 3.54 5.45 5.80
N LEU A 213 3.76 5.32 4.50
CA LEU A 213 5.05 5.60 3.89
C LEU A 213 5.38 7.08 3.89
N HIS A 214 4.41 8.00 3.85
CA HIS A 214 4.70 9.45 3.80
C HIS A 214 5.65 9.95 4.89
N GLN A 215 5.64 9.32 6.06
CA GLN A 215 6.48 9.72 7.19
C GLN A 215 7.48 8.64 7.61
N THR A 216 7.68 7.63 6.78
CA THR A 216 8.58 6.52 7.10
C THR A 216 9.52 6.21 5.95
N ARG A 217 10.68 5.67 6.30
CA ARG A 217 11.47 4.87 5.36
C ARG A 217 11.38 3.41 5.76
N ILE A 218 11.26 2.55 4.77
CA ILE A 218 11.16 1.11 4.96
C ILE A 218 12.18 0.36 4.09
N TRP A 219 12.58 -0.81 4.56
CA TRP A 219 13.40 -1.75 3.81
C TRP A 219 12.76 -3.13 3.95
N LEU A 220 12.08 -3.56 2.88
CA LEU A 220 11.57 -4.92 2.71
C LEU A 220 12.73 -5.83 2.30
N THR A 221 13.15 -6.72 3.19
CA THR A 221 14.31 -7.59 2.94
C THR A 221 13.88 -8.97 2.51
N THR A 222 14.62 -9.62 1.61
CA THR A 222 14.36 -11.00 1.16
C THR A 222 14.44 -12.09 2.24
N LYS A 223 14.73 -11.73 3.51
CA LYS A 223 14.71 -12.64 4.67
C LYS A 223 13.51 -12.39 5.59
N ASP A 224 12.38 -12.01 5.01
CA ASP A 224 11.10 -11.93 5.72
C ASP A 224 11.08 -10.99 6.93
N VAL A 225 11.82 -9.88 6.80
CA VAL A 225 11.80 -8.76 7.74
C VAL A 225 11.62 -7.45 6.98
N MET A 226 10.77 -6.59 7.50
CA MET A 226 10.68 -5.18 7.14
C MET A 226 11.34 -4.35 8.24
N TYR A 227 12.33 -3.55 7.87
CA TYR A 227 12.84 -2.49 8.74
C TYR A 227 12.04 -1.23 8.52
N VAL A 228 11.69 -0.52 9.59
CA VAL A 228 10.93 0.73 9.52
C VAL A 228 11.57 1.77 10.41
N GLN A 229 11.56 3.01 9.95
CA GLN A 229 11.93 4.16 10.75
C GLN A 229 11.02 5.34 10.42
N HIS A 230 10.45 5.97 11.46
CA HIS A 230 9.67 7.19 11.29
C HIS A 230 10.58 8.41 11.15
N VAL A 231 10.13 9.45 10.42
CA VAL A 231 10.91 10.67 10.16
C VAL A 231 11.37 11.37 11.43
N SER A 232 10.61 11.28 12.53
CA SER A 232 11.00 11.82 13.84
C SER A 232 12.14 11.06 14.52
N GLU A 233 12.44 9.85 14.06
CA GLU A 233 13.48 8.97 14.60
C GLU A 233 14.75 8.99 13.74
N MET A 234 14.68 9.58 12.54
CA MET A 234 15.81 9.74 11.63
C MET A 234 16.71 10.87 12.12
N LYS A 235 18.03 10.62 12.22
CA LYS A 235 19.00 11.70 12.49
C LYS A 235 19.32 12.54 11.25
N ASP A 236 19.08 11.95 10.09
CA ASP A 236 19.27 12.50 8.75
C ASP A 236 17.97 13.01 8.13
N ALA A 237 16.90 13.17 8.93
CA ALA A 237 15.59 13.61 8.44
C ALA A 237 15.70 14.87 7.57
N PRO A 238 15.00 14.93 6.42
CA PRO A 238 14.88 16.18 5.68
C PRO A 238 14.04 17.17 6.52
N PRO A 239 14.22 18.49 6.34
CA PRO A 239 13.38 19.47 7.01
C PRO A 239 11.92 19.18 6.71
N ILE A 240 11.08 19.06 7.75
CA ILE A 240 9.64 18.84 7.56
C ILE A 240 9.10 20.04 6.78
N PRO A 241 8.48 19.84 5.59
CA PRO A 241 7.85 20.94 4.87
C PRO A 241 6.73 21.52 5.74
N ILE A 242 6.90 22.76 6.19
CA ILE A 242 5.83 23.57 6.81
C ILE A 242 4.92 24.07 5.69
N THR A 243 4.24 23.16 5.01
CA THR A 243 3.21 23.54 4.04
C THR A 243 1.86 23.36 4.71
N PRO A 244 1.06 24.44 4.91
CA PRO A 244 -0.32 24.29 5.32
C PRO A 244 -1.02 23.37 4.31
N VAL A 245 -1.76 22.39 4.80
CA VAL A 245 -2.68 21.62 3.95
C VAL A 245 -3.63 22.63 3.31
N ALA A 246 -3.50 22.84 2.00
CA ALA A 246 -4.39 23.72 1.27
C ALA A 246 -5.82 23.18 1.40
N GLY A 247 -6.68 23.90 2.12
CA GLY A 247 -8.11 23.58 2.24
C GLY A 247 -8.70 23.53 3.65
N VAL A 248 -7.90 23.63 4.71
CA VAL A 248 -8.45 23.79 6.08
C VAL A 248 -8.29 25.24 6.52
N THR A 249 -9.33 26.04 6.30
CA THR A 249 -9.44 27.34 6.97
C THR A 249 -9.60 27.08 8.47
N PRO A 250 -8.71 27.58 9.35
CA PRO A 250 -8.94 27.49 10.78
C PRO A 250 -10.19 28.29 11.12
N VAL A 251 -11.18 27.66 11.74
CA VAL A 251 -12.29 28.37 12.36
C VAL A 251 -11.72 29.05 13.61
N THR A 252 -11.35 30.32 13.48
CA THR A 252 -11.11 31.20 14.63
C THR A 252 -12.46 31.54 15.26
N LYS A 253 -12.61 31.24 16.56
CA LYS A 253 -13.57 31.93 17.42
C LYS A 253 -13.11 33.34 17.69
#